data_AF-A0A2H1GCC5-F1
#
_entry.id   AF-A0A2H1GCC5-F1
#
_cell.length_a   1.000
_cell.length_b   1.000
_cell.length_c   1.000
_cell.angle_alpha   90.00
_cell.angle_beta   90.00
_cell.angle_gamma   90.00
#
_symmetry.space_group_name_H-M   'P 1'
#
loop_
_entity.id
_entity.type
_entity.pdbx_description
1 polymer ?
#
loop_
_entity_poly.entity_id
_entity_poly.type
_entity_poly.pdbx_seq_one_letter_code
_entity_poly.pdbx_strand_id
1 'polypeptide(L)'
;MLVEASSPEEVRARHEAIAECAILAKDDYLPRLERQNLLSGAIIIGDISTVRSVLLRDGPESEKATVSGTTPHFWEPLTLAASKGHQEIVQFLLDNGARLETQAELWWQDRHDLAQLADWNLHDERRHHTVLHSSSPSALRAAISGGHTGIVHLLLRLEHRLPTTSLEYLRAILTAAKVGRKDIMELVFDTIDQQLSDFENLGKFIMWEAIRGDQAEIVQWVLDHGVDVNACPVRDYYPIRGTLHLAASLGRTRLVELLLNRGANAIDGPPRGGYGGLPVEGAAMRGQRDAVELLLSHGADPARALYAAAAGSQSWLIKHLLSNHPQLTDEITLRTCFHFAIASCSLTAMTILVQAGASLNDCYEDDGVRLDTPINKALKQHGFSWVGEHLISLGAYPTDAEWASTRTSDLKVREVVVTKRTWDWVGRY
;
A
#
# COMPACT_ATOMS: atom_id res chain seq x y z
N MET A 1 -2.76 9.98 -0.53
CA MET A 1 -2.49 11.37 -0.07
C MET A 1 -2.57 12.43 -1.17
N LEU A 2 -3.24 12.19 -2.32
CA LEU A 2 -3.49 13.24 -3.33
C LEU A 2 -4.94 13.24 -3.84
N VAL A 3 -5.87 12.81 -2.99
CA VAL A 3 -7.31 13.01 -3.21
C VAL A 3 -7.89 13.58 -1.92
N GLU A 4 -7.46 14.78 -1.56
CA GLU A 4 -8.27 15.62 -0.70
C GLU A 4 -8.38 16.97 -1.40
N ALA A 5 -9.62 17.37 -1.70
CA ALA A 5 -9.94 18.70 -2.14
C ALA A 5 -9.65 19.65 -0.96
N SER A 6 -8.42 20.16 -0.89
CA SER A 6 -8.07 21.19 0.08
C SER A 6 -8.87 22.45 -0.23
N SER A 7 -9.45 23.06 0.79
CA SER A 7 -10.20 24.31 0.64
C SER A 7 -9.27 25.42 0.11
N PRO A 8 -9.79 26.46 -0.56
CA PRO A 8 -8.98 27.60 -0.99
C PRO A 8 -8.15 28.23 0.15
N GLU A 9 -8.66 28.15 1.38
CA GLU A 9 -8.02 28.65 2.60
C GLU A 9 -6.84 27.78 3.04
N GLU A 10 -6.96 26.45 2.96
CA GLU A 10 -5.85 25.53 3.25
C GLU A 10 -4.72 25.65 2.24
N VAL A 11 -5.07 25.89 0.96
CA VAL A 11 -4.10 26.15 -0.10
C VAL A 11 -3.38 27.48 0.16
N ARG A 12 -4.10 28.52 0.60
CA ARG A 12 -3.51 29.81 0.97
C ARG A 12 -2.57 29.68 2.17
N ALA A 13 -2.99 29.00 3.23
CA ALA A 13 -2.17 28.79 4.43
C ALA A 13 -0.87 28.02 4.13
N ARG A 14 -0.90 27.06 3.19
CA ARG A 14 0.31 26.38 2.72
C ARG A 14 1.24 27.31 1.92
N HIS A 15 0.69 28.18 1.07
CA HIS A 15 1.50 29.18 0.36
C HIS A 15 2.15 30.18 1.33
N GLU A 16 1.41 30.62 2.36
CA GLU A 16 1.92 31.52 3.40
C GLU A 16 3.02 30.83 4.24
N ALA A 17 2.84 29.57 4.63
CA ALA A 17 3.86 28.80 5.34
C ALA A 17 5.14 28.57 4.49
N ILE A 18 5.00 28.34 3.18
CA ILE A 18 6.14 28.21 2.26
C ILE A 18 6.86 29.55 2.08
N ALA A 19 6.12 30.66 2.01
CA ALA A 19 6.68 32.00 1.98
C ALA A 19 7.44 32.33 3.27
N GLU A 20 6.92 31.92 4.44
CA GLU A 20 7.60 32.08 5.73
C GLU A 20 8.88 31.22 5.84
N CYS A 21 8.88 30.00 5.31
CA CYS A 21 10.09 29.17 5.26
C CYS A 21 11.17 29.76 4.33
N ALA A 22 10.78 30.45 3.26
CA ALA A 22 11.73 31.13 2.38
C ALA A 22 12.52 32.23 3.13
N ILE A 23 11.85 32.99 4.01
CA ILE A 23 12.45 34.10 4.79
C ILE A 23 13.63 33.63 5.67
N LEU A 24 13.72 32.34 6.02
CA LEU A 24 14.77 31.79 6.88
C LEU A 24 16.07 31.42 6.14
N ALA A 25 16.09 31.42 4.80
CA ALA A 25 17.30 31.13 4.01
C ALA A 25 18.01 32.44 3.59
N LYS A 26 19.14 32.76 4.22
CA LYS A 26 19.96 33.93 3.84
C LYS A 26 20.73 33.70 2.53
N ASP A 27 20.87 34.80 1.78
CA ASP A 27 21.77 35.11 0.65
C ASP A 27 21.40 34.57 -0.76
N ASP A 28 21.20 35.53 -1.70
CA ASP A 28 21.11 35.50 -3.18
C ASP A 28 20.25 34.44 -3.91
N TYR A 29 19.80 33.37 -3.24
CA TYR A 29 19.03 32.26 -3.80
C TYR A 29 17.51 32.46 -3.75
N LEU A 30 17.05 33.44 -2.98
CA LEU A 30 15.64 33.73 -2.69
C LEU A 30 14.80 34.13 -3.91
N PRO A 31 15.23 35.08 -4.78
CA PRO A 31 14.31 35.65 -5.76
C PRO A 31 13.85 34.65 -6.83
N ARG A 32 14.75 33.74 -7.24
CA ARG A 32 14.43 32.67 -8.20
C ARG A 32 13.49 31.64 -7.59
N LEU A 33 13.76 31.22 -6.35
CA LEU A 33 12.95 30.22 -5.65
C LEU A 33 11.53 30.77 -5.37
N GLU A 34 11.42 32.02 -4.93
CA GLU A 34 10.14 32.70 -4.73
C GLU A 34 9.32 32.78 -6.03
N ARG A 35 9.97 33.15 -7.14
CA ARG A 35 9.30 33.20 -8.45
C ARG A 35 8.91 31.80 -8.96
N GLN A 36 9.73 30.78 -8.72
CA GLN A 36 9.38 29.40 -9.06
C GLN A 36 8.22 28.87 -8.19
N ASN A 37 8.16 29.26 -6.92
CA ASN A 37 7.04 28.96 -6.02
C ASN A 37 5.76 29.70 -6.47
N LEU A 38 5.86 30.96 -6.88
CA LEU A 38 4.74 31.72 -7.43
C LEU A 38 4.21 31.06 -8.71
N LEU A 39 5.11 30.64 -9.61
CA LEU A 39 4.75 29.87 -10.80
C LEU A 39 4.01 28.57 -10.41
N SER A 40 4.55 27.81 -9.46
CA SER A 40 3.94 26.56 -8.98
C SER A 40 2.55 26.80 -8.39
N GLY A 41 2.37 27.85 -7.60
CA GLY A 41 1.08 28.24 -7.03
C GLY A 41 0.06 28.66 -8.09
N ALA A 42 0.48 29.46 -9.08
CA ALA A 42 -0.36 29.86 -10.21
C ALA A 42 -0.82 28.64 -11.04
N ILE A 43 0.08 27.67 -11.24
CA ILE A 43 -0.26 26.40 -11.90
C ILE A 43 -1.27 25.62 -11.08
N ILE A 44 -1.12 25.52 -9.76
CA ILE A 44 -2.06 24.77 -8.91
C ILE A 44 -3.49 25.29 -9.05
N ILE A 45 -3.66 26.62 -9.03
CA ILE A 45 -4.97 27.26 -9.12
C ILE A 45 -5.51 27.37 -10.55
N GLY A 46 -4.69 27.09 -11.58
CA GLY A 46 -5.09 27.17 -12.98
C GLY A 46 -5.05 28.60 -13.57
N ASP A 47 -4.32 29.52 -12.95
CA ASP A 47 -4.22 30.90 -13.44
C ASP A 47 -3.17 31.03 -14.55
N ILE A 48 -3.60 30.76 -15.77
CA ILE A 48 -2.77 30.89 -16.98
C ILE A 48 -2.22 32.31 -17.17
N SER A 49 -2.91 33.34 -16.70
CA SER A 49 -2.47 34.74 -16.86
C SER A 49 -1.22 35.00 -16.00
N THR A 50 -1.25 34.53 -14.75
CA THR A 50 -0.09 34.61 -13.85
C THR A 50 1.03 33.68 -14.31
N VAL A 51 0.73 32.48 -14.82
CA VAL A 51 1.75 31.60 -15.42
C VAL A 51 2.48 32.27 -16.58
N ARG A 52 1.74 32.88 -17.51
CA ARG A 52 2.32 33.62 -18.65
C ARG A 52 3.13 34.82 -18.16
N SER A 53 2.62 35.59 -17.21
CA SER A 53 3.32 36.78 -16.72
C SER A 53 4.62 36.43 -16.00
N VAL A 54 4.65 35.34 -15.22
CA VAL A 54 5.86 34.91 -14.49
C VAL A 54 6.92 34.35 -15.44
N LEU A 55 6.54 33.60 -16.47
CA LEU A 55 7.47 32.97 -17.42
C LEU A 55 7.97 33.91 -18.52
N LEU A 56 7.15 34.86 -18.97
CA LEU A 56 7.49 35.78 -20.07
C LEU A 56 8.08 37.11 -19.58
N ARG A 57 8.15 37.35 -18.27
CA ARG A 57 8.66 38.61 -17.74
C ARG A 57 10.17 38.77 -17.99
N ASP A 58 10.53 39.92 -18.55
CA ASP A 58 11.91 40.34 -18.69
C ASP A 58 12.52 40.70 -17.33
N GLY A 59 13.76 40.22 -17.10
CA GLY A 59 14.50 40.38 -15.86
C GLY A 59 15.85 39.67 -15.94
N PRO A 60 16.71 39.81 -14.91
CA PRO A 60 17.99 39.10 -14.87
C PRO A 60 17.76 37.58 -14.88
N GLU A 61 18.47 36.86 -15.76
CA GLU A 61 18.33 35.40 -15.95
C GLU A 61 18.51 34.61 -14.65
N SER A 62 19.37 35.08 -13.74
CA SER A 62 19.61 34.47 -12.42
C SER A 62 18.36 34.40 -11.54
N GLU A 63 17.35 35.24 -11.81
CA GLU A 63 16.12 35.33 -11.04
C GLU A 63 14.89 34.83 -11.83
N LYS A 64 15.03 34.35 -13.07
CA LYS A 64 13.87 33.90 -13.85
C LYS A 64 13.36 32.54 -13.36
N ALA A 65 12.03 32.42 -13.26
CA ALA A 65 11.40 31.12 -13.14
C ALA A 65 11.59 30.36 -14.46
N THR A 66 11.78 29.05 -14.39
CA THR A 66 12.02 28.21 -15.57
C THR A 66 10.90 27.20 -15.74
N VAL A 67 10.54 26.92 -16.99
CA VAL A 67 9.50 25.93 -17.35
C VAL A 67 9.78 24.52 -16.79
N SER A 68 11.05 24.20 -16.53
CA SER A 68 11.50 22.95 -15.91
C SER A 68 12.09 23.14 -14.50
N GLY A 69 11.86 24.29 -13.86
CA GLY A 69 12.41 24.56 -12.54
C GLY A 69 11.65 23.80 -11.45
N THR A 70 12.34 23.03 -10.62
CA THR A 70 11.75 22.38 -9.45
C THR A 70 11.94 23.23 -8.21
N THR A 71 11.09 23.01 -7.20
CA THR A 71 11.31 23.55 -5.86
C THR A 71 11.29 22.41 -4.85
N PRO A 72 11.82 22.60 -3.62
CA PRO A 72 11.78 21.57 -2.59
C PRO A 72 10.36 21.11 -2.23
N HIS A 73 9.36 21.95 -2.50
CA HIS A 73 7.96 21.72 -2.12
C HIS A 73 7.07 21.31 -3.28
N PHE A 74 7.47 21.62 -4.52
CA PHE A 74 6.67 21.38 -5.72
C PHE A 74 7.47 20.65 -6.79
N TRP A 75 6.79 19.70 -7.45
CA TRP A 75 7.32 19.00 -8.61
C TRP A 75 7.53 19.93 -9.80
N GLU A 76 8.03 19.41 -10.91
CA GLU A 76 8.18 20.18 -12.14
C GLU A 76 6.83 20.82 -12.59
N PRO A 77 6.86 22.05 -13.14
CA PRO A 77 5.68 22.78 -13.56
C PRO A 77 4.74 21.98 -14.47
N LEU A 78 5.31 21.22 -15.41
CA LEU A 78 4.56 20.39 -16.34
C LEU A 78 3.83 19.25 -15.62
N THR A 79 4.52 18.54 -14.72
CA THR A 79 3.91 17.48 -13.89
C THR A 79 2.79 18.02 -13.01
N LEU A 80 2.99 19.22 -12.43
CA LEU A 80 1.99 19.86 -11.59
C LEU A 80 0.74 20.23 -12.40
N ALA A 81 0.91 20.91 -13.55
CA ALA A 81 -0.18 21.28 -14.45
C ALA A 81 -0.96 20.05 -14.95
N ALA A 82 -0.23 18.99 -15.33
CA ALA A 82 -0.80 17.72 -15.75
C ALA A 82 -1.60 17.04 -14.63
N SER A 83 -1.11 17.05 -13.39
CA SER A 83 -1.83 16.47 -12.23
C SER A 83 -3.15 17.19 -11.92
N LYS A 84 -3.19 18.50 -12.17
CA LYS A 84 -4.35 19.36 -11.88
C LYS A 84 -5.34 19.48 -13.04
N GLY A 85 -4.99 18.96 -14.22
CA GLY A 85 -5.91 18.95 -15.36
C GLY A 85 -5.93 20.25 -16.16
N HIS A 86 -4.95 21.14 -15.97
CA HIS A 86 -4.91 22.43 -16.63
C HIS A 86 -4.33 22.32 -18.04
N GLN A 87 -5.12 21.81 -18.98
CA GLN A 87 -4.68 21.50 -20.34
C GLN A 87 -4.06 22.72 -21.06
N GLU A 88 -4.62 23.93 -20.89
CA GLU A 88 -4.07 25.15 -21.49
C GLU A 88 -2.68 25.51 -20.93
N ILE A 89 -2.47 25.30 -19.63
CA ILE A 89 -1.18 25.51 -18.98
C ILE A 89 -0.18 24.45 -19.47
N VAL A 90 -0.60 23.19 -19.60
CA VAL A 90 0.27 22.12 -20.15
C VAL A 90 0.71 22.48 -21.56
N GLN A 91 -0.23 22.86 -22.45
CA GLN A 91 0.12 23.27 -23.82
C GLN A 91 1.11 24.44 -23.81
N PHE A 92 0.83 25.48 -23.02
CA PHE A 92 1.72 26.63 -22.91
C PHE A 92 3.12 26.24 -22.43
N LEU A 93 3.23 25.37 -21.43
CA LEU A 93 4.53 24.90 -20.93
C LEU A 93 5.29 24.11 -22.01
N LEU A 94 4.62 23.24 -22.76
CA LEU A 94 5.22 22.48 -23.87
C LEU A 94 5.69 23.41 -25.00
N ASP A 95 4.87 24.38 -25.39
CA ASP A 95 5.21 25.39 -26.40
C ASP A 95 6.45 26.23 -26.00
N ASN A 96 6.69 26.36 -24.70
CA ASN A 96 7.85 27.05 -24.13
C ASN A 96 9.01 26.11 -23.74
N GLY A 97 9.01 24.87 -24.24
CA GLY A 97 10.13 23.94 -24.10
C GLY A 97 10.21 23.18 -22.77
N ALA A 98 9.10 23.03 -22.06
CA ALA A 98 9.04 22.13 -20.91
C ALA A 98 9.45 20.70 -21.32
N ARG A 99 10.31 20.08 -20.51
CA ARG A 99 10.77 18.71 -20.74
C ARG A 99 9.76 17.73 -20.16
N LEU A 100 9.62 16.58 -20.81
CA LEU A 100 8.76 15.48 -20.36
C LEU A 100 9.44 14.60 -19.31
N GLU A 101 10.76 14.43 -19.44
CA GLU A 101 11.58 13.66 -18.50
C GLU A 101 12.06 14.54 -17.37
N THR A 102 11.90 14.05 -16.13
CA THR A 102 12.29 14.81 -14.95
C THR A 102 13.79 14.75 -14.73
N GLN A 103 14.43 15.86 -14.37
CA GLN A 103 15.90 15.85 -14.10
C GLN A 103 16.28 14.95 -12.92
N ALA A 104 15.34 14.65 -12.02
CA ALA A 104 15.55 13.70 -10.93
C ALA A 104 15.96 12.31 -11.44
N GLU A 105 15.51 11.90 -12.63
CA GLU A 105 15.92 10.63 -13.26
C GLU A 105 17.39 10.63 -13.70
N LEU A 106 18.04 11.80 -13.77
CA LEU A 106 19.45 11.93 -14.15
C LEU A 106 20.41 11.94 -12.94
N TRP A 107 19.91 12.13 -11.71
CA TRP A 107 20.73 12.40 -10.51
C TRP A 107 20.89 11.19 -9.57
N TRP A 108 20.12 10.12 -9.75
CA TRP A 108 20.39 8.88 -9.04
C TRP A 108 21.64 8.21 -9.63
N GLN A 109 22.63 7.99 -8.77
CA GLN A 109 23.88 7.28 -9.08
C GLN A 109 23.59 5.85 -9.54
N ASP A 110 23.35 5.69 -10.83
CA ASP A 110 24.01 4.73 -11.70
C ASP A 110 23.62 5.03 -13.15
N ARG A 111 24.57 5.58 -13.93
CA ARG A 111 24.41 5.77 -15.39
C ARG A 111 24.39 4.45 -16.18
N HIS A 112 24.03 3.35 -15.55
CA HIS A 112 23.98 2.01 -16.16
C HIS A 112 22.56 1.55 -16.54
N ASP A 113 21.52 2.27 -16.12
CA ASP A 113 20.12 1.90 -16.38
C ASP A 113 19.43 2.86 -17.37
N LEU A 114 20.04 3.11 -18.53
CA LEU A 114 19.27 3.46 -19.74
C LEU A 114 18.55 2.20 -20.25
N ALA A 115 17.83 1.50 -19.37
CA ALA A 115 17.04 0.36 -19.77
C ALA A 115 16.01 0.87 -20.78
N GLN A 116 16.18 0.51 -22.04
CA GLN A 116 15.19 0.78 -23.06
C GLN A 116 14.08 -0.26 -22.92
N LEU A 117 12.94 -0.04 -23.56
CA LEU A 117 11.94 -1.09 -23.72
C LEU A 117 12.56 -2.39 -24.26
N ALA A 118 13.58 -2.29 -25.12
CA ALA A 118 14.31 -3.44 -25.66
C ALA A 118 15.04 -4.27 -24.59
N ASP A 119 15.46 -3.66 -23.48
CA ASP A 119 16.18 -4.34 -22.40
C ASP A 119 15.24 -5.01 -21.39
N TRP A 120 13.93 -4.75 -21.49
CA TRP A 120 12.93 -5.29 -20.59
C TRP A 120 13.01 -6.82 -20.50
N ASN A 121 13.07 -7.51 -21.65
CA ASN A 121 13.14 -8.97 -21.72
C ASN A 121 14.54 -9.53 -21.37
N LEU A 122 15.55 -8.69 -21.14
CA LEU A 122 16.92 -9.11 -20.79
C LEU A 122 17.18 -9.10 -19.28
N HIS A 123 16.24 -8.61 -18.48
CA HIS A 123 16.38 -8.43 -17.04
C HIS A 123 15.54 -9.43 -16.25
N ASP A 124 16.08 -9.88 -15.11
CA ASP A 124 15.38 -10.76 -14.17
C ASP A 124 14.22 -10.02 -13.46
N GLU A 125 13.20 -10.76 -13.01
CA GLU A 125 11.94 -10.25 -12.40
C GLU A 125 12.22 -9.25 -11.26
N ARG A 126 13.33 -9.42 -10.54
CA ARG A 126 13.77 -8.53 -9.45
C ARG A 126 14.10 -7.11 -9.90
N ARG A 127 14.69 -6.94 -11.10
CA ARG A 127 15.06 -5.61 -11.62
C ARG A 127 13.83 -4.84 -12.10
N HIS A 128 12.83 -5.54 -12.65
CA HIS A 128 11.58 -4.91 -13.09
C HIS A 128 10.86 -4.16 -11.96
N HIS A 129 10.76 -4.76 -10.77
CA HIS A 129 10.09 -4.12 -9.64
C HIS A 129 10.74 -2.79 -9.22
N THR A 130 12.08 -2.75 -9.14
CA THR A 130 12.82 -1.53 -8.75
C THR A 130 12.67 -0.42 -9.79
N VAL A 131 12.75 -0.78 -11.08
CA VAL A 131 12.70 0.18 -12.20
C VAL A 131 11.31 0.81 -12.37
N LEU A 132 10.24 0.07 -12.06
CA LEU A 132 8.86 0.52 -12.21
C LEU A 132 8.36 1.39 -11.03
N HIS A 133 9.00 1.32 -9.86
CA HIS A 133 8.60 2.06 -8.67
C HIS A 133 9.46 3.31 -8.38
N SER A 134 10.07 3.90 -9.42
CA SER A 134 10.76 5.20 -9.34
C SER A 134 9.87 6.27 -8.69
N SER A 135 10.46 7.07 -7.79
CA SER A 135 9.76 7.95 -6.86
C SER A 135 9.23 9.25 -7.47
N SER A 136 9.76 9.69 -8.60
CA SER A 136 9.33 10.94 -9.25
C SER A 136 8.24 10.67 -10.31
N PRO A 137 7.04 11.29 -10.21
CA PRO A 137 6.01 11.16 -11.24
C PRO A 137 6.32 12.02 -12.48
N SER A 138 6.18 11.44 -13.67
CA SER A 138 6.21 12.19 -14.94
C SER A 138 4.90 12.95 -15.18
N ALA A 139 4.91 13.90 -16.10
CA ALA A 139 3.69 14.58 -16.52
C ALA A 139 2.65 13.62 -17.12
N LEU A 140 3.08 12.59 -17.86
CA LEU A 140 2.19 11.57 -18.42
C LEU A 140 1.50 10.78 -17.30
N ARG A 141 2.25 10.25 -16.33
CA ARG A 141 1.68 9.52 -15.18
C ARG A 141 0.79 10.40 -14.30
N ALA A 142 1.15 11.68 -14.13
CA ALA A 142 0.34 12.64 -13.40
C ALA A 142 -1.01 12.90 -14.07
N ALA A 143 -1.03 13.06 -15.40
CA ALA A 143 -2.26 13.20 -16.17
C ALA A 143 -3.15 11.96 -16.06
N ILE A 144 -2.57 10.77 -16.19
CA ILE A 144 -3.28 9.49 -16.05
C ILE A 144 -3.87 9.33 -14.65
N SER A 145 -3.07 9.60 -13.61
CA SER A 145 -3.50 9.53 -12.21
C SER A 145 -4.62 10.50 -11.88
N GLY A 146 -4.61 11.68 -12.50
CA GLY A 146 -5.67 12.69 -12.38
C GLY A 146 -6.89 12.44 -13.28
N GLY A 147 -6.85 11.45 -14.17
CA GLY A 147 -7.94 11.15 -15.11
C GLY A 147 -8.03 12.10 -16.32
N HIS A 148 -7.00 12.90 -16.59
CA HIS A 148 -7.03 14.00 -17.57
C HIS A 148 -6.72 13.52 -18.98
N THR A 149 -7.66 12.82 -19.61
CA THR A 149 -7.52 12.20 -20.94
C THR A 149 -7.04 13.15 -22.04
N GLY A 150 -7.53 14.41 -22.04
CA GLY A 150 -7.11 15.42 -23.02
C GLY A 150 -5.61 15.73 -22.95
N ILE A 151 -5.06 15.77 -21.72
CA ILE A 151 -3.63 15.97 -21.48
C ILE A 151 -2.84 14.71 -21.85
N VAL A 152 -3.37 13.51 -21.60
CA VAL A 152 -2.73 12.26 -22.05
C VAL A 152 -2.59 12.27 -23.57
N HIS A 153 -3.66 12.55 -24.31
CA HIS A 153 -3.57 12.66 -25.77
C HIS A 153 -2.58 13.72 -26.22
N LEU A 154 -2.55 14.89 -25.55
CA LEU A 154 -1.59 15.95 -25.84
C LEU A 154 -0.14 15.46 -25.75
N LEU A 155 0.20 14.79 -24.65
CA LEU A 155 1.54 14.29 -24.34
C LEU A 155 1.94 13.08 -25.21
N LEU A 156 1.00 12.41 -25.86
CA LEU A 156 1.26 11.30 -26.77
C LEU A 156 1.33 11.72 -28.25
N ARG A 157 1.06 12.99 -28.59
CA ARG A 157 1.23 13.52 -29.96
C ARG A 157 2.69 13.44 -30.40
N LEU A 158 2.93 13.19 -31.69
CA LEU A 158 4.27 13.09 -32.29
C LEU A 158 5.20 14.26 -31.92
N GLU A 159 4.65 15.47 -31.81
CA GLU A 159 5.37 16.71 -31.48
C GLU A 159 5.88 16.76 -30.04
N HIS A 160 5.21 16.06 -29.12
CA HIS A 160 5.41 16.18 -27.68
C HIS A 160 5.65 14.83 -26.99
N ARG A 161 5.72 13.71 -27.72
CA ARG A 161 5.86 12.39 -27.11
C ARG A 161 7.30 12.06 -26.80
N LEU A 162 7.49 11.19 -25.81
CA LEU A 162 8.78 10.57 -25.52
C LEU A 162 9.20 9.66 -26.69
N PRO A 163 10.50 9.32 -26.80
CA PRO A 163 10.94 8.26 -27.71
C PRO A 163 10.17 6.97 -27.43
N THR A 164 9.70 6.28 -28.47
CA THR A 164 8.89 5.06 -28.31
C THR A 164 9.61 3.94 -27.55
N THR A 165 10.93 4.01 -27.39
CA THR A 165 11.75 3.09 -26.59
C THR A 165 11.81 3.43 -25.09
N SER A 166 11.12 4.48 -24.64
CA SER A 166 11.15 4.91 -23.23
C SER A 166 10.38 3.96 -22.31
N LEU A 167 11.03 3.56 -21.20
CA LEU A 167 10.40 2.80 -20.12
C LEU A 167 9.25 3.54 -19.43
N GLU A 168 9.17 4.86 -19.59
CA GLU A 168 8.08 5.65 -19.01
C GLU A 168 6.71 5.20 -19.53
N TYR A 169 6.65 4.63 -20.75
CA TYR A 169 5.40 4.06 -21.27
C TYR A 169 4.92 2.84 -20.47
N LEU A 170 5.83 1.96 -20.02
CA LEU A 170 5.42 0.84 -19.15
C LEU A 170 4.95 1.34 -17.78
N ARG A 171 5.63 2.35 -17.22
CA ARG A 171 5.22 3.00 -15.96
C ARG A 171 3.85 3.69 -16.10
N ALA A 172 3.59 4.30 -17.26
CA ALA A 172 2.30 4.89 -17.60
C ALA A 172 1.21 3.81 -17.71
N ILE A 173 1.47 2.69 -18.37
CA ILE A 173 0.56 1.53 -18.44
C ILE A 173 0.22 1.01 -17.05
N LEU A 174 1.20 0.83 -16.16
CA LEU A 174 0.96 0.39 -14.77
C LEU A 174 0.14 1.41 -13.97
N THR A 175 0.38 2.70 -14.19
CA THR A 175 -0.40 3.77 -13.56
C THR A 175 -1.85 3.74 -14.05
N ALA A 176 -2.06 3.54 -15.35
CA ALA A 176 -3.39 3.39 -15.94
C ALA A 176 -4.10 2.12 -15.41
N ALA A 177 -3.37 1.02 -15.26
CA ALA A 177 -3.85 -0.23 -14.66
C ALA A 177 -4.34 -0.04 -13.23
N LYS A 178 -3.58 0.70 -12.42
CA LYS A 178 -3.96 1.03 -11.04
C LYS A 178 -5.22 1.89 -10.95
N VAL A 179 -5.42 2.80 -11.89
CA VAL A 179 -6.53 3.78 -11.87
C VAL A 179 -7.78 3.25 -12.58
N GLY A 180 -7.67 2.18 -13.38
CA GLY A 180 -8.81 1.60 -14.09
C GLY A 180 -9.00 2.13 -15.51
N ARG A 181 -7.93 2.67 -16.13
CA ARG A 181 -7.99 3.31 -17.45
C ARG A 181 -7.48 2.37 -18.53
N LYS A 182 -8.29 1.35 -18.86
CA LYS A 182 -8.01 0.38 -19.93
C LYS A 182 -7.81 1.07 -21.28
N ASP A 183 -8.66 2.05 -21.58
CA ASP A 183 -8.59 2.90 -22.78
C ASP A 183 -7.21 3.56 -22.94
N ILE A 184 -6.63 4.05 -21.85
CA ILE A 184 -5.29 4.66 -21.85
C ILE A 184 -4.20 3.60 -22.00
N MET A 185 -4.36 2.40 -21.43
CA MET A 185 -3.40 1.32 -21.63
C MET A 185 -3.31 0.96 -23.11
N GLU A 186 -4.46 0.73 -23.76
CA GLU A 186 -4.55 0.43 -25.19
C GLU A 186 -3.95 1.57 -26.03
N LEU A 187 -4.28 2.83 -25.73
CA LEU A 187 -3.70 4.00 -26.38
C LEU A 187 -2.16 4.06 -26.27
N VAL A 188 -1.61 3.73 -25.10
CA VAL A 188 -0.15 3.74 -24.89
C VAL A 188 0.51 2.60 -25.66
N PHE A 189 -0.08 1.39 -25.67
CA PHE A 189 0.38 0.27 -26.49
C PHE A 189 0.39 0.63 -27.99
N ASP A 190 -0.69 1.23 -28.49
CA ASP A 190 -0.77 1.72 -29.88
C ASP A 190 0.30 2.79 -30.18
N THR A 191 0.61 3.66 -29.21
CA THR A 191 1.60 4.73 -29.38
C THR A 191 3.02 4.18 -29.58
N ILE A 192 3.36 3.08 -28.91
CA ILE A 192 4.67 2.44 -29.00
C ILE A 192 4.73 1.31 -30.04
N ASP A 193 3.60 0.98 -30.70
CA ASP A 193 3.47 -0.12 -31.65
C ASP A 193 3.92 -1.46 -31.07
N GLN A 194 3.40 -1.78 -29.87
CA GLN A 194 3.67 -3.03 -29.15
C GLN A 194 2.39 -3.55 -28.51
N GLN A 195 2.39 -4.81 -28.12
CA GLN A 195 1.31 -5.51 -27.44
C GLN A 195 1.78 -6.06 -26.09
N LEU A 196 0.85 -6.49 -25.24
CA LEU A 196 1.19 -7.07 -23.94
C LEU A 196 2.13 -8.27 -24.05
N SER A 197 1.96 -9.08 -25.10
CA SER A 197 2.77 -10.28 -25.35
C SER A 197 4.24 -10.00 -25.62
N ASP A 198 4.59 -8.78 -25.99
CA ASP A 198 5.96 -8.40 -26.34
C ASP A 198 6.83 -8.17 -25.08
N PHE A 199 6.20 -8.07 -23.91
CA PHE A 199 6.85 -7.77 -22.64
C PHE A 199 6.69 -8.92 -21.64
N GLU A 200 7.77 -9.67 -21.41
CA GLU A 200 7.77 -10.74 -20.43
C GLU A 200 7.43 -10.20 -19.04
N ASN A 201 6.57 -10.88 -18.29
CA ASN A 201 6.17 -10.52 -16.92
C ASN A 201 5.41 -9.20 -16.74
N LEU A 202 5.31 -8.31 -17.74
CA LEU A 202 4.56 -7.04 -17.63
C LEU A 202 3.10 -7.29 -17.22
N GLY A 203 2.47 -8.30 -17.81
CA GLY A 203 1.11 -8.71 -17.45
C GLY A 203 0.94 -9.04 -15.97
N LYS A 204 1.95 -9.63 -15.32
CA LYS A 204 1.92 -9.90 -13.87
C LYS A 204 1.88 -8.60 -13.07
N PHE A 205 2.66 -7.59 -13.47
CA PHE A 205 2.68 -6.27 -12.83
C PHE A 205 1.38 -5.48 -13.06
N ILE A 206 0.83 -5.53 -14.27
CA ILE A 206 -0.47 -4.91 -14.58
C ILE A 206 -1.56 -5.54 -13.71
N MET A 207 -1.62 -6.88 -13.64
CA MET A 207 -2.59 -7.58 -12.80
C MET A 207 -2.46 -7.16 -11.33
N TRP A 208 -1.22 -7.05 -10.83
CA TRP A 208 -0.95 -6.64 -9.46
C TRP A 208 -1.44 -5.23 -9.14
N GLU A 209 -1.10 -4.24 -9.98
CA GLU A 209 -1.55 -2.86 -9.78
C GLU A 209 -3.07 -2.72 -9.98
N ALA A 210 -3.67 -3.44 -10.92
CA ALA A 210 -5.11 -3.49 -11.11
C ALA A 210 -5.84 -4.04 -9.87
N ILE A 211 -5.31 -5.09 -9.22
CA ILE A 211 -5.90 -5.62 -7.98
C ILE A 211 -5.79 -4.60 -6.83
N ARG A 212 -4.64 -3.91 -6.70
CA ARG A 212 -4.49 -2.84 -5.68
C ARG A 212 -5.47 -1.70 -5.92
N GLY A 213 -5.70 -1.38 -7.18
CA GLY A 213 -6.63 -0.37 -7.66
C GLY A 213 -8.10 -0.79 -7.63
N ASP A 214 -8.42 -2.06 -7.36
CA ASP A 214 -9.77 -2.64 -7.44
C ASP A 214 -10.39 -2.64 -8.85
N GLN A 215 -9.56 -2.85 -9.88
CA GLN A 215 -9.92 -2.65 -11.29
C GLN A 215 -10.27 -3.97 -12.00
N ALA A 216 -11.49 -4.46 -11.79
CA ALA A 216 -11.95 -5.76 -12.30
C ALA A 216 -11.88 -5.89 -13.83
N GLU A 217 -12.18 -4.84 -14.57
CA GLU A 217 -12.10 -4.84 -16.05
C GLU A 217 -10.67 -5.08 -16.55
N ILE A 218 -9.67 -4.53 -15.85
CA ILE A 218 -8.27 -4.68 -16.24
C ILE A 218 -7.77 -6.06 -15.82
N VAL A 219 -8.14 -6.55 -14.64
CA VAL A 219 -7.83 -7.94 -14.23
C VAL A 219 -8.39 -8.93 -15.25
N GLN A 220 -9.65 -8.73 -15.68
CA GLN A 220 -10.29 -9.49 -16.73
C GLN A 220 -9.48 -9.44 -18.04
N TRP A 221 -9.15 -8.25 -18.52
CA TRP A 221 -8.38 -8.05 -19.75
C TRP A 221 -7.04 -8.76 -19.69
N VAL A 222 -6.30 -8.65 -18.59
CA VAL A 222 -4.99 -9.31 -18.44
C VAL A 222 -5.11 -10.85 -18.46
N LEU A 223 -6.13 -11.41 -17.80
CA LEU A 223 -6.39 -12.86 -17.82
C LEU A 223 -6.77 -13.35 -19.23
N ASP A 224 -7.54 -12.56 -19.97
CA ASP A 224 -7.94 -12.87 -21.35
C ASP A 224 -6.74 -12.86 -22.31
N HIS A 225 -5.65 -12.18 -21.95
CA HIS A 225 -4.36 -12.20 -22.65
C HIS A 225 -3.41 -13.31 -22.16
N GLY A 226 -3.92 -14.31 -21.43
CA GLY A 226 -3.18 -15.54 -21.11
C GLY A 226 -2.19 -15.41 -19.93
N VAL A 227 -2.28 -14.34 -19.15
CA VAL A 227 -1.48 -14.23 -17.92
C VAL A 227 -2.00 -15.22 -16.88
N ASP A 228 -1.07 -15.93 -16.23
CA ASP A 228 -1.37 -16.88 -15.17
C ASP A 228 -2.21 -16.22 -14.06
N VAL A 229 -3.37 -16.82 -13.76
CA VAL A 229 -4.28 -16.36 -12.71
C VAL A 229 -3.62 -16.37 -11.33
N ASN A 230 -2.60 -17.21 -11.11
CA ASN A 230 -1.83 -17.30 -9.87
C ASN A 230 -0.53 -16.47 -9.91
N ALA A 231 -0.42 -15.53 -10.84
CA ALA A 231 0.76 -14.69 -11.01
C ALA A 231 1.19 -13.99 -9.71
N CYS A 232 2.52 -13.84 -9.55
CA CYS A 232 3.12 -13.08 -8.46
C CYS A 232 4.37 -12.36 -8.97
N PRO A 233 4.31 -11.04 -9.23
CA PRO A 233 5.47 -10.29 -9.71
C PRO A 233 6.53 -10.04 -8.63
N VAL A 234 6.21 -10.24 -7.34
CA VAL A 234 7.14 -9.96 -6.23
C VAL A 234 7.30 -11.18 -5.33
N ARG A 235 8.31 -12.01 -5.60
CA ARG A 235 8.50 -13.30 -4.91
C ARG A 235 9.26 -13.20 -3.58
N ASP A 236 10.04 -12.14 -3.35
CA ASP A 236 11.06 -12.13 -2.29
C ASP A 236 10.88 -11.05 -1.19
N TYR A 237 10.02 -10.03 -1.38
CA TYR A 237 10.03 -8.84 -0.50
C TYR A 237 8.78 -8.65 0.38
N TYR A 238 7.64 -9.20 0.01
CA TYR A 238 6.36 -9.00 0.72
C TYR A 238 5.80 -10.32 1.24
N PRO A 239 5.01 -10.34 2.32
CA PRO A 239 4.27 -11.54 2.76
C PRO A 239 3.16 -11.96 1.78
N ILE A 240 2.88 -11.14 0.75
CA ILE A 240 1.87 -11.45 -0.27
C ILE A 240 2.45 -12.44 -1.26
N ARG A 241 1.73 -13.55 -1.49
CA ARG A 241 2.21 -14.70 -2.25
C ARG A 241 1.55 -14.90 -3.61
N GLY A 242 0.64 -14.03 -4.01
CA GLY A 242 -0.01 -14.10 -5.33
C GLY A 242 -1.17 -13.12 -5.45
N THR A 243 -1.77 -13.08 -6.62
CA THR A 243 -2.94 -12.25 -6.99
C THR A 243 -4.16 -12.54 -6.11
N LEU A 244 -4.54 -13.80 -5.92
CA LEU A 244 -5.68 -14.16 -5.06
C LEU A 244 -5.42 -13.78 -3.60
N HIS A 245 -4.21 -14.03 -3.10
CA HIS A 245 -3.82 -13.59 -1.76
C HIS A 245 -3.88 -12.07 -1.61
N LEU A 246 -3.41 -11.31 -2.61
CA LEU A 246 -3.47 -9.85 -2.60
C LEU A 246 -4.92 -9.36 -2.54
N ALA A 247 -5.78 -9.82 -3.46
CA ALA A 247 -7.19 -9.47 -3.52
C ALA A 247 -7.92 -9.80 -2.21
N ALA A 248 -7.67 -10.99 -1.67
CA ALA A 248 -8.22 -11.48 -0.41
C ALA A 248 -7.80 -10.60 0.78
N SER A 249 -6.52 -10.29 0.89
CA SER A 249 -6.00 -9.43 1.97
C SER A 249 -6.55 -8.00 1.91
N LEU A 250 -6.75 -7.46 0.71
CA LEU A 250 -7.33 -6.14 0.51
C LEU A 250 -8.85 -6.11 0.63
N GLY A 251 -9.52 -7.25 0.83
CA GLY A 251 -10.98 -7.33 0.93
C GLY A 251 -11.69 -7.05 -0.38
N ARG A 252 -11.03 -7.26 -1.53
CA ARG A 252 -11.61 -7.02 -2.85
C ARG A 252 -12.48 -8.20 -3.26
N THR A 253 -13.60 -8.42 -2.56
CA THR A 253 -14.45 -9.62 -2.70
C THR A 253 -14.85 -9.90 -4.15
N ARG A 254 -15.16 -8.85 -4.94
CA ARG A 254 -15.49 -9.02 -6.36
C ARG A 254 -14.31 -9.54 -7.20
N LEU A 255 -13.10 -9.11 -6.88
CA LEU A 255 -11.88 -9.62 -7.52
C LEU A 255 -11.53 -11.03 -7.04
N VAL A 256 -11.74 -11.34 -5.76
CA VAL A 256 -11.58 -12.70 -5.23
C VAL A 256 -12.50 -13.66 -5.99
N GLU A 257 -13.78 -13.31 -6.15
CA GLU A 257 -14.74 -14.09 -6.93
C GLU A 257 -14.31 -14.25 -8.39
N LEU A 258 -13.89 -13.17 -9.04
CA LEU A 258 -13.41 -13.20 -10.43
C LEU A 258 -12.21 -14.14 -10.60
N LEU A 259 -11.22 -14.05 -9.70
CA LEU A 259 -10.02 -14.88 -9.74
C LEU A 259 -10.34 -16.36 -9.48
N LEU A 260 -11.21 -16.66 -8.51
CA LEU A 260 -11.67 -18.03 -8.25
C LEU A 260 -12.42 -18.63 -9.45
N ASN A 261 -13.30 -17.86 -10.08
CA ASN A 261 -13.99 -18.27 -11.31
C ASN A 261 -13.03 -18.50 -12.49
N ARG A 262 -11.82 -17.96 -12.40
CA ARG A 262 -10.72 -18.15 -13.37
C ARG A 262 -9.75 -19.26 -13.00
N GLY A 263 -10.07 -20.04 -11.97
CA GLY A 263 -9.26 -21.18 -11.55
C GLY A 263 -8.07 -20.80 -10.65
N ALA A 264 -8.12 -19.66 -9.96
CA ALA A 264 -7.14 -19.34 -8.93
C ALA A 264 -7.17 -20.39 -7.81
N ASN A 265 -6.00 -20.73 -7.27
CA ASN A 265 -5.91 -21.72 -6.19
C ASN A 265 -6.35 -21.11 -4.85
N ALA A 266 -7.48 -21.58 -4.32
CA ALA A 266 -8.02 -21.16 -3.01
C ALA A 266 -7.34 -21.85 -1.81
N ILE A 267 -6.74 -23.02 -2.05
CA ILE A 267 -6.35 -23.98 -1.00
C ILE A 267 -4.85 -23.86 -0.70
N ASP A 268 -4.01 -23.87 -1.73
CA ASP A 268 -2.56 -23.79 -1.56
C ASP A 268 -2.01 -22.41 -1.95
N GLY A 269 -0.86 -22.08 -1.36
CA GLY A 269 -0.02 -20.96 -1.76
C GLY A 269 1.21 -21.46 -2.51
N PRO A 270 1.97 -20.59 -3.18
CA PRO A 270 3.21 -20.98 -3.83
C PRO A 270 4.18 -21.65 -2.83
N PRO A 271 5.00 -22.60 -3.30
CA PRO A 271 5.84 -23.46 -2.46
C PRO A 271 7.01 -22.68 -1.86
N ARG A 272 6.78 -21.94 -0.79
CA ARG A 272 7.82 -21.45 0.14
C ARG A 272 7.27 -21.53 1.56
N GLY A 273 7.83 -22.46 2.33
CA GLY A 273 7.36 -22.83 3.66
C GLY A 273 7.31 -21.66 4.63
N GLY A 274 6.13 -21.43 5.19
CA GLY A 274 5.86 -20.41 6.20
C GLY A 274 4.36 -20.14 6.31
N TYR A 275 3.92 -19.85 7.53
CA TYR A 275 2.55 -19.41 7.84
C TYR A 275 2.27 -18.01 7.26
N GLY A 276 1.05 -17.74 6.76
CA GLY A 276 0.64 -16.43 6.24
C GLY A 276 0.80 -16.25 4.72
N GLY A 277 0.86 -17.37 3.98
CA GLY A 277 1.00 -17.37 2.53
C GLY A 277 -0.27 -17.75 1.76
N LEU A 278 -1.29 -18.26 2.45
CA LEU A 278 -2.53 -18.71 1.82
C LEU A 278 -3.52 -17.53 1.67
N PRO A 279 -4.34 -17.51 0.61
CA PRO A 279 -5.32 -16.44 0.42
C PRO A 279 -6.25 -16.24 1.63
N VAL A 280 -6.70 -17.34 2.25
CA VAL A 280 -7.59 -17.30 3.42
C VAL A 280 -6.88 -16.71 4.65
N GLU A 281 -5.57 -16.97 4.81
CA GLU A 281 -4.78 -16.39 5.89
C GLU A 281 -4.63 -14.88 5.70
N GLY A 282 -4.37 -14.43 4.47
CA GLY A 282 -4.28 -13.00 4.13
C GLY A 282 -5.59 -12.24 4.40
N ALA A 283 -6.73 -12.80 3.97
CA ALA A 283 -8.06 -12.23 4.26
C ALA A 283 -8.37 -12.23 5.76
N ALA A 284 -8.17 -13.36 6.43
CA ALA A 284 -8.52 -13.51 7.83
C ALA A 284 -7.65 -12.65 8.76
N MET A 285 -6.34 -12.51 8.47
CA MET A 285 -5.46 -11.64 9.24
C MET A 285 -5.89 -10.16 9.17
N ARG A 286 -6.47 -9.74 8.04
CA ARG A 286 -6.97 -8.37 7.85
C ARG A 286 -8.46 -8.22 8.12
N GLY A 287 -9.13 -9.27 8.59
CA GLY A 287 -10.55 -9.23 8.97
C GLY A 287 -11.52 -9.11 7.80
N GLN A 288 -11.13 -9.53 6.61
CA GLN A 288 -11.92 -9.40 5.38
C GLN A 288 -12.98 -10.49 5.30
N ARG A 289 -14.08 -10.29 6.03
CA ARG A 289 -15.13 -11.30 6.30
C ARG A 289 -15.67 -11.96 5.03
N ASP A 290 -16.14 -11.16 4.08
CA ASP A 290 -16.75 -11.70 2.85
C ASP A 290 -15.75 -12.47 2.00
N ALA A 291 -14.49 -12.03 1.96
CA ALA A 291 -13.42 -12.76 1.27
C ALA A 291 -13.08 -14.07 1.97
N VAL A 292 -13.12 -14.12 3.31
CA VAL A 292 -12.93 -15.37 4.08
C VAL A 292 -14.06 -16.35 3.76
N GLU A 293 -15.32 -15.94 3.88
CA GLU A 293 -16.47 -16.82 3.58
C GLU A 293 -16.41 -17.38 2.15
N LEU A 294 -16.08 -16.52 1.18
CA LEU A 294 -15.91 -16.94 -0.21
C LEU A 294 -14.78 -17.97 -0.36
N LEU A 295 -13.62 -17.74 0.25
CA LEU A 295 -12.51 -18.70 0.19
C LEU A 295 -12.83 -20.02 0.90
N LEU A 296 -13.52 -19.99 2.04
CA LEU A 296 -13.98 -21.20 2.74
C LEU A 296 -14.97 -22.00 1.89
N SER A 297 -15.90 -21.34 1.20
CA SER A 297 -16.82 -22.00 0.25
C SER A 297 -16.10 -22.68 -0.93
N HIS A 298 -14.87 -22.24 -1.23
CA HIS A 298 -13.99 -22.83 -2.24
C HIS A 298 -12.96 -23.82 -1.63
N GLY A 299 -13.19 -24.30 -0.41
CA GLY A 299 -12.43 -25.40 0.19
C GLY A 299 -11.18 -25.00 0.96
N ALA A 300 -10.98 -23.71 1.24
CA ALA A 300 -9.89 -23.26 2.12
C ALA A 300 -10.06 -23.79 3.55
N ASP A 301 -8.94 -24.05 4.24
CA ASP A 301 -8.96 -24.61 5.60
C ASP A 301 -9.42 -23.56 6.65
N PRO A 302 -10.55 -23.78 7.35
CA PRO A 302 -11.04 -22.85 8.37
C PRO A 302 -10.12 -22.76 9.59
N ALA A 303 -9.28 -23.75 9.87
CA ALA A 303 -8.28 -23.66 10.94
C ALA A 303 -7.19 -22.63 10.60
N ARG A 304 -6.73 -22.60 9.34
CA ARG A 304 -5.80 -21.55 8.85
C ARG A 304 -6.41 -20.17 8.94
N ALA A 305 -7.69 -20.03 8.58
CA ALA A 305 -8.43 -18.79 8.75
C ALA A 305 -8.46 -18.35 10.22
N LEU A 306 -8.76 -19.27 11.15
CA LEU A 306 -8.85 -18.97 12.57
C LEU A 306 -7.50 -18.56 13.18
N TYR A 307 -6.42 -19.26 12.83
CA TYR A 307 -5.06 -18.90 13.25
C TYR A 307 -4.70 -17.48 12.80
N ALA A 308 -5.07 -17.11 11.57
CA ALA A 308 -4.72 -15.82 10.99
C ALA A 308 -5.58 -14.71 11.58
N ALA A 309 -6.87 -14.99 11.81
CA ALA A 309 -7.76 -14.11 12.53
C ALA A 309 -7.25 -13.82 13.96
N ALA A 310 -6.71 -14.82 14.65
CA ALA A 310 -6.10 -14.65 15.97
C ALA A 310 -4.82 -13.79 15.92
N ALA A 311 -3.94 -14.02 14.94
CA ALA A 311 -2.73 -13.23 14.74
C ALA A 311 -3.03 -11.77 14.35
N GLY A 312 -4.10 -11.55 13.58
CA GLY A 312 -4.59 -10.25 13.16
C GLY A 312 -5.54 -9.56 14.13
N SER A 313 -5.79 -10.15 15.31
CA SER A 313 -6.70 -9.61 16.34
C SER A 313 -8.15 -9.42 15.88
N GLN A 314 -8.64 -10.25 14.95
CA GLN A 314 -9.96 -10.11 14.34
C GLN A 314 -11.06 -10.78 15.17
N SER A 315 -11.43 -10.15 16.29
CA SER A 315 -12.33 -10.72 17.30
C SER A 315 -13.68 -11.21 16.75
N TRP A 316 -14.31 -10.44 15.84
CA TRP A 316 -15.55 -10.87 15.21
C TRP A 316 -15.36 -12.17 14.42
N LEU A 317 -14.29 -12.25 13.62
CA LEU A 317 -14.02 -13.39 12.75
C LEU A 317 -13.65 -14.63 13.57
N ILE A 318 -12.87 -14.48 14.64
CA ILE A 318 -12.58 -15.56 15.59
C ILE A 318 -13.90 -16.15 16.13
N LYS A 319 -14.80 -15.29 16.63
CA LYS A 319 -16.09 -15.74 17.16
C LYS A 319 -16.95 -16.39 16.08
N HIS A 320 -16.96 -15.83 14.88
CA HIS A 320 -17.73 -16.36 13.75
C HIS A 320 -17.26 -17.76 13.34
N LEU A 321 -15.95 -17.92 13.14
CA LEU A 321 -15.34 -19.21 12.76
C LEU A 321 -15.56 -20.28 13.82
N LEU A 322 -15.39 -19.96 15.11
CA LEU A 322 -15.64 -20.91 16.20
C LEU A 322 -17.12 -21.31 16.31
N SER A 323 -18.04 -20.40 15.98
CA SER A 323 -19.48 -20.69 16.00
C SER A 323 -19.93 -21.57 14.83
N ASN A 324 -19.34 -21.35 13.65
CA ASN A 324 -19.70 -22.07 12.41
C ASN A 324 -18.90 -23.36 12.21
N HIS A 325 -17.75 -23.50 12.87
CA HIS A 325 -16.89 -24.67 12.78
C HIS A 325 -16.53 -25.21 14.18
N PRO A 326 -17.46 -25.92 14.85
CA PRO A 326 -17.25 -26.45 16.20
C PRO A 326 -16.04 -27.38 16.33
N GLN A 327 -15.57 -27.98 15.25
CA GLN A 327 -14.36 -28.80 15.22
C GLN A 327 -13.07 -28.02 15.54
N LEU A 328 -13.10 -26.69 15.45
CA LEU A 328 -11.95 -25.82 15.72
C LEU A 328 -11.73 -25.55 17.22
N THR A 329 -12.53 -26.15 18.10
CA THR A 329 -12.38 -26.01 19.56
C THR A 329 -11.48 -27.09 20.18
N ASP A 330 -10.69 -27.80 19.37
CA ASP A 330 -9.70 -28.73 19.92
C ASP A 330 -8.56 -27.97 20.64
N GLU A 331 -7.93 -28.67 21.57
CA GLU A 331 -6.92 -28.09 22.46
C GLU A 331 -5.75 -27.47 21.70
N ILE A 332 -5.28 -28.11 20.61
CA ILE A 332 -4.13 -27.67 19.84
C ILE A 332 -4.47 -26.39 19.08
N THR A 333 -5.64 -26.36 18.43
CA THR A 333 -6.11 -25.20 17.67
C THR A 333 -6.31 -23.99 18.57
N LEU A 334 -7.09 -24.13 19.65
CA LEU A 334 -7.35 -23.03 20.59
C LEU A 334 -6.07 -22.52 21.26
N ARG A 335 -5.16 -23.42 21.65
CA ARG A 335 -3.86 -23.06 22.21
C ARG A 335 -3.02 -22.25 21.22
N THR A 336 -2.98 -22.66 19.96
CA THR A 336 -2.24 -21.94 18.91
C THR A 336 -2.79 -20.54 18.70
N CYS A 337 -4.11 -20.40 18.58
CA CYS A 337 -4.79 -19.11 18.52
C CYS A 337 -4.51 -18.25 19.75
N PHE A 338 -4.48 -18.84 20.94
CA PHE A 338 -4.26 -18.12 22.19
C PHE A 338 -2.87 -17.52 22.26
N HIS A 339 -1.85 -18.25 21.77
CA HIS A 339 -0.51 -17.70 21.64
C HIS A 339 -0.42 -16.52 20.67
N PHE A 340 -1.13 -16.58 19.54
CA PHE A 340 -1.20 -15.45 18.62
C PHE A 340 -1.93 -14.25 19.22
N ALA A 341 -3.00 -14.47 19.99
CA ALA A 341 -3.71 -13.42 20.70
C ALA A 341 -2.81 -12.72 21.75
N ILE A 342 -1.99 -13.49 22.47
CA ILE A 342 -1.01 -12.93 23.43
C ILE A 342 0.07 -12.13 22.70
N ALA A 343 0.65 -12.69 21.64
CA ALA A 343 1.70 -12.00 20.88
C ALA A 343 1.22 -10.69 20.22
N SER A 344 -0.05 -10.64 19.82
CA SER A 344 -0.71 -9.43 19.31
C SER A 344 -1.28 -8.53 20.42
N CYS A 345 -1.16 -8.94 21.68
CA CYS A 345 -1.68 -8.26 22.87
C CYS A 345 -3.20 -7.96 22.79
N SER A 346 -3.98 -8.83 22.14
CA SER A 346 -5.41 -8.64 21.94
C SER A 346 -6.24 -9.24 23.08
N LEU A 347 -6.66 -8.39 24.03
CA LEU A 347 -7.47 -8.79 25.18
C LEU A 347 -8.80 -9.42 24.76
N THR A 348 -9.45 -8.87 23.74
CA THR A 348 -10.74 -9.38 23.25
C THR A 348 -10.58 -10.76 22.61
N ALA A 349 -9.53 -10.98 21.81
CA ALA A 349 -9.25 -12.29 21.24
C ALA A 349 -8.94 -13.32 22.33
N MET A 350 -8.14 -12.95 23.34
CA MET A 350 -7.85 -13.80 24.49
C MET A 350 -9.15 -14.22 25.20
N THR A 351 -10.04 -13.27 25.51
CA THR A 351 -11.30 -13.54 26.19
C THR A 351 -12.20 -14.48 25.37
N ILE A 352 -12.32 -14.25 24.07
CA ILE A 352 -13.14 -15.12 23.19
C ILE A 352 -12.59 -16.54 23.16
N LEU A 353 -11.27 -16.70 23.06
CA LEU A 353 -10.63 -18.01 23.01
C LEU A 353 -10.77 -18.77 24.34
N VAL A 354 -10.64 -18.09 25.47
CA VAL A 354 -10.90 -18.68 26.80
C VAL A 354 -12.35 -19.09 26.95
N GLN A 355 -13.30 -18.25 26.50
CA GLN A 355 -14.72 -18.61 26.47
C GLN A 355 -15.01 -19.81 25.57
N ALA A 356 -14.21 -20.01 24.52
CA ALA A 356 -14.27 -21.17 23.65
C ALA A 356 -13.56 -22.42 24.22
N GLY A 357 -12.90 -22.31 25.38
CA GLY A 357 -12.24 -23.42 26.07
C GLY A 357 -10.71 -23.43 26.01
N ALA A 358 -10.06 -22.35 25.56
CA ALA A 358 -8.60 -22.26 25.55
C ALA A 358 -8.05 -22.33 26.99
N SER A 359 -7.08 -23.21 27.21
CA SER A 359 -6.42 -23.34 28.51
C SER A 359 -5.50 -22.16 28.81
N LEU A 360 -5.55 -21.70 30.06
CA LEU A 360 -4.76 -20.57 30.55
C LEU A 360 -3.40 -20.97 31.13
N ASN A 361 -3.27 -22.21 31.60
CA ASN A 361 -2.20 -22.61 32.50
C ASN A 361 -1.41 -23.84 32.04
N ASP A 362 -1.77 -24.44 30.89
CA ASP A 362 -1.05 -25.61 30.39
C ASP A 362 0.34 -25.19 29.89
N CYS A 363 1.37 -25.82 30.45
CA CYS A 363 2.73 -25.78 29.91
C CYS A 363 2.85 -26.86 28.84
N TYR A 364 3.65 -26.61 27.80
CA TYR A 364 3.80 -27.57 26.70
C TYR A 364 5.27 -27.85 26.42
N GLU A 365 5.53 -29.08 25.99
CA GLU A 365 6.84 -29.54 25.53
C GLU A 365 6.83 -29.54 24.00
N ASP A 366 7.80 -28.85 23.39
CA ASP A 366 8.09 -28.95 21.95
C ASP A 366 9.50 -29.55 21.82
N ASP A 367 9.61 -30.75 21.25
CA ASP A 367 10.86 -31.54 21.17
C ASP A 367 11.63 -31.65 22.52
N GLY A 368 10.90 -31.83 23.63
CA GLY A 368 11.49 -31.96 24.97
C GLY A 368 11.92 -30.64 25.62
N VAL A 369 11.63 -29.50 24.98
CA VAL A 369 11.81 -28.16 25.56
C VAL A 369 10.48 -27.70 26.16
N ARG A 370 10.46 -27.51 27.49
CA ARG A 370 9.31 -26.92 28.19
C ARG A 370 9.16 -25.45 27.77
N LEU A 371 8.19 -25.18 26.91
CA LEU A 371 7.79 -23.84 26.51
C LEU A 371 6.93 -23.19 27.60
N ASP A 372 7.04 -21.86 27.67
CA ASP A 372 6.41 -21.04 28.71
C ASP A 372 4.89 -21.17 28.72
N THR A 373 4.30 -21.17 29.93
CA THR A 373 2.86 -20.98 30.09
C THR A 373 2.43 -19.67 29.42
N PRO A 374 1.16 -19.55 28.99
CA PRO A 374 0.67 -18.33 28.34
C PRO A 374 0.99 -17.05 29.12
N ILE A 375 0.90 -17.09 30.46
CA ILE A 375 1.27 -15.99 31.35
C ILE A 375 2.79 -15.74 31.36
N ASN A 376 3.63 -16.77 31.40
CA ASN A 376 5.09 -16.61 31.35
C ASN A 376 5.55 -16.05 30.00
N LYS A 377 4.92 -16.44 28.89
CA LYS A 377 5.16 -15.89 27.56
C LYS A 377 4.77 -14.42 27.48
N ALA A 378 3.61 -14.05 28.03
CA ALA A 378 3.16 -12.65 28.11
C ALA A 378 4.11 -11.79 28.96
N LEU A 379 4.63 -12.34 30.07
CA LEU A 379 5.55 -11.64 30.97
C LEU A 379 6.97 -11.49 30.37
N LYS A 380 7.44 -12.46 29.58
CA LYS A 380 8.74 -12.39 28.89
C LYS A 380 8.74 -11.46 27.69
N GLN A 381 7.60 -11.25 27.03
CA GLN A 381 7.45 -10.24 25.97
C GLN A 381 7.38 -8.84 26.59
N HIS A 382 8.57 -8.30 26.91
CA HIS A 382 8.86 -6.99 27.48
C HIS A 382 7.68 -5.99 27.62
N GLY A 383 7.12 -5.87 28.82
CA GLY A 383 6.54 -4.60 29.32
C GLY A 383 5.02 -4.44 29.38
N PHE A 384 4.22 -5.46 29.05
CA PHE A 384 2.76 -5.34 29.07
C PHE A 384 2.13 -5.94 30.34
N SER A 385 2.32 -5.29 31.50
CA SER A 385 1.75 -5.72 32.79
C SER A 385 0.23 -5.95 32.71
N TRP A 386 -0.46 -5.14 31.91
CA TRP A 386 -1.90 -5.22 31.69
C TRP A 386 -2.35 -6.50 30.96
N VAL A 387 -1.52 -7.13 30.11
CA VAL A 387 -1.84 -8.44 29.53
C VAL A 387 -1.81 -9.51 30.62
N GLY A 388 -0.79 -9.47 31.48
CA GLY A 388 -0.69 -10.36 32.65
C GLY A 388 -1.86 -10.18 33.61
N GLU A 389 -2.24 -8.93 33.92
CA GLU A 389 -3.41 -8.61 34.74
C GLU A 389 -4.71 -9.15 34.12
N HIS A 390 -4.89 -9.00 32.81
CA HIS A 390 -6.05 -9.55 32.10
C HIS A 390 -6.08 -11.07 32.17
N LEU A 391 -4.96 -11.74 31.92
CA LEU A 391 -4.86 -13.20 32.05
C LEU A 391 -5.19 -13.67 33.48
N ILE A 392 -4.69 -12.98 34.50
CA ILE A 392 -5.05 -13.24 35.91
C ILE A 392 -6.55 -13.03 36.14
N SER A 393 -7.13 -11.97 35.57
CA SER A 393 -8.57 -11.70 35.68
C SER A 393 -9.44 -12.79 35.02
N LEU A 394 -8.91 -13.45 33.99
CA LEU A 394 -9.52 -14.61 33.33
C LEU A 394 -9.30 -15.92 34.10
N GLY A 395 -8.45 -15.92 35.14
CA GLY A 395 -8.17 -17.08 36.01
C GLY A 395 -6.80 -17.74 35.79
N ALA A 396 -5.87 -17.11 35.08
CA ALA A 396 -4.50 -17.62 34.96
C ALA A 396 -3.74 -17.46 36.29
N TYR A 397 -2.90 -18.44 36.64
CA TYR A 397 -2.00 -18.35 37.77
C TYR A 397 -0.54 -18.45 37.31
N PRO A 398 0.35 -17.58 37.81
CA PRO A 398 1.76 -17.62 37.47
C PRO A 398 2.40 -18.89 38.03
N THR A 399 3.07 -19.67 37.17
CA THR A 399 3.74 -20.91 37.56
C THR A 399 5.14 -20.69 38.15
N ASP A 400 5.76 -19.52 37.90
CA ASP A 400 7.08 -19.18 38.45
C ASP A 400 6.96 -18.29 39.70
N ALA A 401 7.56 -18.74 40.79
CA ALA A 401 7.51 -18.09 42.12
C ALA A 401 8.13 -16.69 42.18
N GLU A 402 8.97 -16.29 41.20
CA GLU A 402 9.63 -14.98 41.15
C GLU A 402 8.67 -13.81 40.87
N TRP A 403 7.54 -14.05 40.20
CA TRP A 403 6.51 -13.02 40.01
C TRP A 403 5.55 -12.92 41.19
N ALA A 404 5.32 -14.02 41.92
CA ALA A 404 4.48 -14.00 43.11
C ALA A 404 5.05 -13.09 44.22
N SER A 405 6.38 -12.87 44.23
CA SER A 405 7.09 -12.04 45.20
C SER A 405 7.24 -10.55 44.80
N THR A 406 7.07 -10.19 43.52
CA THR A 406 7.17 -8.79 43.06
C THR A 406 5.90 -7.97 43.33
N ARG A 407 4.87 -8.60 43.90
CA ARG A 407 3.57 -7.98 44.22
C ARG A 407 3.58 -7.08 45.46
N THR A 408 4.72 -6.85 46.10
CA THR A 408 4.79 -6.10 47.37
C THR A 408 5.38 -4.70 47.28
N SER A 409 5.69 -4.15 46.10
CA SER A 409 6.17 -2.76 46.04
C SER A 409 5.57 -1.96 44.89
N ASP A 410 4.58 -1.14 45.25
CA ASP A 410 4.35 0.22 44.77
C ASP A 410 4.81 0.55 43.34
N LEU A 411 3.90 0.37 42.37
CA LEU A 411 3.94 1.12 41.11
C LEU A 411 2.67 1.95 40.99
N LYS A 412 2.69 3.13 41.65
CA LYS A 412 1.79 4.25 41.36
C LYS A 412 2.12 4.79 39.95
N VAL A 413 1.60 4.14 38.92
CA VAL A 413 1.51 4.72 37.58
C VAL A 413 0.06 5.14 37.38
N ARG A 414 -0.16 6.42 37.04
CA ARG A 414 -1.48 7.09 36.92
C ARG A 414 -2.56 6.15 36.37
N GLU A 415 -3.41 5.65 37.26
CA GLU A 415 -4.44 4.66 36.96
C GLU A 415 -5.52 5.24 36.03
N VAL A 416 -5.69 4.65 34.85
CA VAL A 416 -7.01 4.63 34.22
C VAL A 416 -7.77 3.50 34.89
N VAL A 417 -8.74 3.84 35.74
CA VAL A 417 -9.57 2.85 36.43
C VAL A 417 -10.52 2.22 35.41
N VAL A 418 -10.22 0.99 35.00
CA VAL A 418 -11.08 0.20 34.14
C VAL A 418 -12.24 -0.34 34.98
N THR A 419 -13.40 0.30 34.85
CA THR A 419 -14.63 -0.12 35.53
C THR A 419 -15.42 -1.11 34.68
N LYS A 420 -16.44 -1.78 35.25
CA LYS A 420 -17.40 -2.59 34.49
C LYS A 420 -18.00 -1.84 33.29
N ARG A 421 -18.19 -0.52 33.43
CA ARG A 421 -18.65 0.37 32.36
C ARG A 421 -17.60 0.58 31.25
N THR A 422 -16.31 0.55 31.59
CA THR A 422 -15.20 0.59 30.63
C THR A 422 -15.15 -0.69 29.80
N TRP A 423 -15.38 -1.85 30.44
CA TRP A 423 -15.52 -3.14 29.76
C TRP A 423 -16.74 -3.22 28.83
N ASP A 424 -17.90 -2.70 29.25
CA ASP A 424 -19.10 -2.61 28.41
C ASP A 424 -18.91 -1.71 27.16
N TRP A 425 -17.92 -0.82 27.18
CA TRP A 425 -17.63 0.11 26.10
C TRP A 425 -16.63 -0.47 25.08
N VAL A 426 -15.58 -1.16 25.54
CA VAL A 426 -14.56 -1.79 24.68
C VAL A 426 -15.12 -3.02 23.95
N GLY A 427 -16.08 -3.75 24.54
CA GLY A 427 -16.73 -4.89 23.88
C GLY A 427 -17.75 -4.53 22.78
N ARG A 428 -17.99 -3.23 22.51
CA ARG A 428 -18.97 -2.74 21.51
C ARG A 428 -18.34 -2.25 20.19
N TYR A 429 -17.02 -2.20 20.10
CA TYR A 429 -16.26 -1.94 18.88
C TYR A 429 -15.44 -3.17 18.52
#